data_AF-A0A3E4WHB5-F1
#
_entry.id   AF-A0A3E4WHB5-F1
#
_cell.length_a   1.000
_cell.length_b   1.000
_cell.length_c   1.000
_cell.angle_alpha   90.00
_cell.angle_beta   90.00
_cell.angle_gamma   90.00
#
_symmetry.space_group_name_H-M   'P 1'
#
loop_
_entity.id
_entity.type
_entity.pdbx_description
1 polymer ?
#
loop_
_entity_poly.entity_id
_entity_poly.type
_entity_poly.pdbx_seq_one_letter_code
_entity_poly.pdbx_strand_id
1 'polypeptide(L)'
;MADFEKLENVINRIASGFEKSCMDCLQENNIEVADLVREQLYSGLDGNTDSLRPGYSEDPYFRETTSMWHNDPDGYIEWKRKITPPIKSPRLNLPPRPVDVPNLYITGPFHESIRASVAGDTLSIDTVGFVDGPDIVRKYGNDILMLGKDAREYVVLQLLEPFLKRFFKQCGYK
;
A
#
# COMPACT_ATOMS: atom_id res chain seq x y z
N MET A 1 18.73 -44.35 7.00
CA MET A 1 18.95 -43.59 8.25
C MET A 1 18.70 -42.12 7.96
N ALA A 2 18.04 -41.41 8.87
CA ALA A 2 17.99 -39.96 8.80
C ALA A 2 19.38 -39.39 9.11
N ASP A 3 19.87 -38.51 8.25
CA ASP A 3 21.12 -37.79 8.45
C ASP A 3 20.82 -36.52 9.25
N PHE A 4 20.94 -36.64 10.58
CA PHE A 4 20.58 -35.57 11.51
C PHE A 4 21.51 -34.37 11.41
N GLU A 5 22.80 -34.56 11.11
CA GLU A 5 23.76 -33.46 10.89
C GLU A 5 23.37 -32.65 9.66
N LYS A 6 22.98 -33.32 8.57
CA LYS A 6 22.49 -32.63 7.38
C LYS A 6 21.20 -31.87 7.64
N LEU A 7 20.26 -32.45 8.40
CA LEU A 7 19.02 -31.77 8.77
C LEU A 7 19.31 -30.51 9.60
N GLU A 8 20.15 -30.63 10.62
CA GLU A 8 20.57 -29.51 11.48
C GLU A 8 21.19 -28.38 10.64
N ASN A 9 22.09 -28.72 9.72
CA ASN A 9 22.70 -27.75 8.82
C ASN A 9 21.68 -27.02 7.93
N VAL A 10 20.68 -27.72 7.39
CA VAL A 10 19.60 -27.10 6.60
C VAL A 10 18.78 -26.13 7.45
N ILE A 11 18.38 -26.54 8.65
CA ILE A 11 17.58 -25.71 9.56
C ILE A 11 18.37 -24.47 10.00
N ASN A 12 19.65 -24.60 10.35
CA ASN A 12 20.50 -23.46 10.71
C ASN A 12 20.66 -22.45 9.57
N ARG A 13 20.81 -22.92 8.33
CA ARG A 13 20.87 -22.05 7.14
C ARG A 13 19.55 -21.32 6.91
N ILE A 14 18.41 -21.99 7.10
CA ILE A 14 17.09 -21.36 7.01
C ILE A 14 16.94 -20.30 8.10
N ALA A 15 17.17 -20.65 9.37
CA ALA A 15 16.98 -19.74 10.50
C ALA A 15 17.86 -18.49 10.38
N SER A 16 19.14 -18.66 10.03
CA SER A 16 20.10 -17.54 9.89
C SER A 16 19.82 -16.63 8.69
N GLY A 17 19.22 -17.14 7.62
CA GLY A 17 18.95 -16.39 6.39
C GLY A 17 17.50 -15.92 6.22
N PHE A 18 16.59 -16.31 7.10
CA PHE A 18 15.14 -16.09 6.92
C PHE A 18 14.79 -14.61 6.83
N GLU A 19 15.21 -13.81 7.81
CA GLU A 19 14.91 -12.38 7.89
C GLU A 19 15.43 -11.63 6.66
N LYS A 20 16.70 -11.84 6.32
CA LYS A 20 17.30 -11.25 5.12
C LYS A 20 16.55 -11.67 3.85
N SER A 21 16.10 -12.91 3.73
CA SER A 21 15.35 -13.37 2.56
C SER A 21 13.98 -12.68 2.44
N CYS A 22 13.31 -12.41 3.57
CA CYS A 22 12.09 -11.60 3.59
C CYS A 22 12.38 -10.16 3.14
N MET A 23 13.45 -9.55 3.66
CA MET A 23 13.87 -8.20 3.27
C MET A 23 14.21 -8.11 1.78
N ASP A 24 15.00 -9.04 1.26
CA ASP A 24 15.39 -9.12 -0.15
C ASP A 24 14.12 -9.24 -1.03
N CYS A 25 13.15 -10.08 -0.61
CA CYS A 25 11.85 -10.18 -1.30
C CYS A 25 11.12 -8.84 -1.36
N LEU A 26 10.97 -8.15 -0.23
CA LEU A 26 10.25 -6.86 -0.18
C LEU A 26 10.99 -5.76 -0.95
N GLN A 27 12.33 -5.78 -0.93
CA GLN A 27 13.16 -4.83 -1.66
C GLN A 27 13.06 -5.05 -3.17
N GLU A 28 13.11 -6.31 -3.63
CA GLU A 28 12.94 -6.68 -5.04
C GLU A 28 11.54 -6.35 -5.57
N ASN A 29 10.53 -6.33 -4.69
CA ASN A 29 9.13 -6.06 -5.04
C ASN A 29 8.62 -4.71 -4.49
N ASN A 30 9.51 -3.76 -4.21
CA ASN A 30 9.15 -2.50 -3.56
C ASN A 30 8.17 -1.64 -4.38
N ILE A 31 8.28 -1.67 -5.72
CA ILE A 31 7.32 -1.01 -6.61
C ILE A 31 5.92 -1.60 -6.44
N GLU A 32 5.83 -2.93 -6.40
CA GLU A 32 4.57 -3.63 -6.24
C GLU A 32 3.96 -3.36 -4.86
N VAL A 33 4.76 -3.37 -3.80
CA VAL A 33 4.32 -2.98 -2.44
C VAL A 33 3.74 -1.56 -2.44
N ALA A 34 4.40 -0.60 -3.09
CA ALA A 34 3.87 0.76 -3.21
C ALA A 34 2.57 0.81 -4.04
N ASP A 35 2.44 -0.01 -5.09
CA ASP A 35 1.21 -0.12 -5.87
C ASP A 35 0.03 -0.64 -5.03
N LEU A 36 0.26 -1.54 -4.06
CA LEU A 36 -0.81 -2.03 -3.19
C LEU A 36 -1.40 -0.88 -2.35
N VAL A 37 -0.55 0.01 -1.83
CA VAL A 37 -1.00 1.22 -1.12
C VAL A 37 -1.76 2.16 -2.08
N ARG A 38 -1.24 2.39 -3.29
CA ARG A 38 -1.93 3.21 -4.31
C ARG A 38 -3.32 2.66 -4.64
N GLU A 39 -3.44 1.34 -4.82
CA GLU A 39 -4.71 0.67 -5.14
C GLU A 39 -5.72 0.75 -3.98
N GLN A 40 -5.24 0.58 -2.75
CA GLN A 40 -6.04 0.77 -1.54
C GLN A 40 -6.56 2.21 -1.44
N LEU A 41 -5.69 3.21 -1.63
CA LEU A 41 -6.10 4.63 -1.66
C LEU A 41 -7.04 4.91 -2.81
N TYR A 42 -6.84 4.28 -3.98
CA TYR A 42 -7.76 4.42 -5.10
C TYR A 42 -9.18 3.93 -4.75
N SER A 43 -9.24 2.90 -3.89
CA SER A 43 -10.46 2.32 -3.32
C SER A 43 -10.96 3.08 -2.09
N GLY A 44 -10.34 4.21 -1.74
CA GLY A 44 -10.76 5.09 -0.65
C GLY A 44 -10.54 4.52 0.74
N LEU A 45 -9.53 3.64 0.92
CA LEU A 45 -9.22 3.00 2.19
C LEU A 45 -7.83 3.40 2.71
N ASP A 46 -7.66 3.41 4.03
CA ASP A 46 -6.35 3.47 4.70
C ASP A 46 -5.82 2.08 5.07
N GLY A 47 -4.66 2.01 5.72
CA GLY A 47 -4.02 0.76 6.13
C GLY A 47 -4.71 0.03 7.30
N ASN A 48 -5.70 0.65 7.94
CA ASN A 48 -6.61 0.00 8.88
C ASN A 48 -7.85 -0.56 8.18
N THR A 49 -7.96 -0.40 6.85
CA THR A 49 -9.13 -0.72 6.02
C THR A 49 -10.34 0.17 6.31
N ASP A 50 -10.13 1.30 6.96
CA ASP A 50 -11.16 2.30 7.19
C ASP A 50 -11.27 3.22 5.98
N SER A 51 -12.45 3.81 5.78
CA SER A 51 -12.65 4.79 4.72
C SER A 51 -11.83 6.04 4.98
N LEU A 52 -11.20 6.60 3.94
CA LEU A 52 -10.48 7.86 4.05
C LEU A 52 -11.38 8.98 4.58
N ARG A 53 -10.85 9.73 5.53
CA ARG A 53 -11.53 10.87 6.18
C ARG A 53 -10.59 12.08 6.25
N PRO A 54 -11.10 13.30 6.04
CA PRO A 54 -12.51 13.63 5.76
C PRO A 54 -13.00 13.16 4.38
N GLY A 55 -14.29 12.83 4.28
CA GLY A 55 -15.03 12.75 3.01
C GLY A 55 -15.22 14.14 2.38
N TYR A 56 -15.60 14.21 1.11
CA TYR A 56 -15.73 15.49 0.41
C TYR A 56 -16.79 16.41 1.04
N SER A 57 -17.93 15.86 1.44
CA SER A 57 -19.04 16.57 2.06
C SER A 57 -18.69 17.22 3.41
N GLU A 58 -17.70 16.67 4.11
CA GLU A 58 -17.26 17.10 5.43
C GLU A 58 -15.88 17.79 5.42
N ASP A 59 -15.26 17.90 4.25
CA ASP A 59 -13.91 18.46 4.10
C ASP A 59 -13.92 20.00 4.24
N PRO A 60 -13.20 20.56 5.24
CA PRO A 60 -13.09 22.01 5.40
C PRO A 60 -12.56 22.74 4.16
N TYR A 61 -11.80 22.04 3.30
CA TYR A 61 -11.28 22.58 2.05
C TYR A 61 -12.36 23.31 1.23
N PHE A 62 -13.58 22.77 1.13
CA PHE A 62 -14.62 23.39 0.31
C PHE A 62 -15.15 24.70 0.89
N ARG A 63 -15.01 24.93 2.20
CA ARG A 63 -15.37 26.21 2.85
C ARG A 63 -14.24 27.23 2.83
N GLU A 64 -13.00 26.75 2.74
CA GLU A 64 -11.79 27.58 2.86
C GLU A 64 -11.16 27.92 1.50
N THR A 65 -11.46 27.13 0.47
CA THR A 65 -10.90 27.30 -0.88
C THR A 65 -11.49 28.51 -1.60
N THR A 66 -10.68 29.15 -2.43
CA THR A 66 -11.13 30.17 -3.40
C THR A 66 -11.31 29.62 -4.81
N SER A 67 -11.20 28.29 -4.97
CA SER A 67 -11.39 27.61 -6.25
C SER A 67 -12.85 27.61 -6.71
N MET A 68 -13.09 27.11 -7.92
CA MET A 68 -14.45 26.92 -8.45
C MET A 68 -15.35 26.00 -7.59
N TRP A 69 -14.77 25.23 -6.66
CA TRP A 69 -15.49 24.32 -5.78
C TRP A 69 -15.86 24.94 -4.43
N HIS A 70 -15.64 26.24 -4.23
CA HIS A 70 -16.00 26.92 -2.99
C HIS A 70 -17.49 26.75 -2.67
N ASN A 71 -17.78 26.17 -1.49
CA ASN A 71 -19.09 25.74 -1.02
C ASN A 71 -19.86 24.80 -1.97
N ASP A 72 -19.15 24.05 -2.83
CA ASP A 72 -19.75 23.09 -3.76
C ASP A 72 -19.05 21.70 -3.71
N PRO A 73 -19.12 20.99 -2.57
CA PRO A 73 -18.62 19.62 -2.49
C PRO A 73 -19.41 18.65 -3.39
N ASP A 74 -20.71 18.86 -3.57
CA ASP A 74 -21.56 18.00 -4.41
C ASP A 74 -21.15 18.07 -5.90
N GLY A 75 -20.89 19.28 -6.41
CA GLY A 75 -20.33 19.46 -7.75
C GLY A 75 -18.97 18.79 -7.90
N TYR A 76 -18.12 18.86 -6.87
CA TYR A 76 -16.83 18.17 -6.87
C TYR A 76 -16.99 16.64 -6.88
N ILE A 77 -17.91 16.08 -6.09
CA ILE A 77 -18.23 14.64 -6.07
C ILE A 77 -18.67 14.18 -7.46
N GLU A 78 -19.58 14.92 -8.09
CA GLU A 78 -20.08 14.63 -9.44
C GLU A 78 -18.97 14.69 -10.50
N TRP A 79 -18.10 15.69 -10.42
CA TRP A 79 -16.92 15.79 -11.28
C TRP A 79 -15.95 14.62 -11.04
N LYS A 80 -15.64 14.29 -9.78
CA LYS A 80 -14.78 13.17 -9.41
C LYS A 80 -15.31 11.83 -9.88
N ARG A 81 -16.64 11.64 -9.82
CA ARG A 81 -17.29 10.43 -10.34
C ARG A 81 -17.10 10.29 -11.85
N LYS A 82 -17.02 11.39 -12.60
CA LYS A 82 -16.78 11.38 -14.05
C LYS A 82 -15.32 11.09 -14.40
N ILE A 83 -14.36 11.73 -13.71
CA ILE A 83 -12.94 11.59 -14.05
C ILE A 83 -12.27 10.36 -13.45
N THR A 84 -12.77 9.88 -12.31
CA THR A 84 -12.27 8.69 -11.60
C THR A 84 -13.45 7.92 -11.00
N PRO A 85 -14.23 7.21 -11.84
CA PRO A 85 -15.40 6.49 -11.38
C PRO A 85 -15.04 5.47 -10.29
N PRO A 86 -15.88 5.28 -9.24
CA PRO A 86 -15.69 4.20 -8.30
C PRO A 86 -15.77 2.86 -9.02
N ILE A 87 -14.67 2.11 -8.99
CA ILE A 87 -14.56 0.78 -9.59
C ILE A 87 -13.95 -0.17 -8.57
N LYS A 88 -14.18 -1.47 -8.80
CA LYS A 88 -13.54 -2.52 -8.03
C LYS A 88 -12.05 -2.51 -8.30
N SER A 89 -11.23 -2.70 -7.28
CA SER A 89 -9.79 -2.77 -7.46
C SER A 89 -9.39 -4.10 -8.12
N PRO A 90 -8.45 -4.10 -9.08
CA PRO A 90 -8.17 -5.28 -9.90
C PRO A 90 -7.34 -6.35 -9.19
N ARG A 91 -6.38 -5.97 -8.34
CA ARG A 91 -5.43 -6.89 -7.71
C ARG A 91 -5.91 -7.34 -6.33
N LEU A 92 -6.33 -6.38 -5.51
CA LEU A 92 -6.80 -6.60 -4.15
C LEU A 92 -8.30 -6.92 -4.07
N ASN A 93 -9.02 -6.82 -5.19
CA ASN A 93 -10.45 -7.12 -5.26
C ASN A 93 -11.30 -6.26 -4.31
N LEU A 94 -10.81 -5.07 -3.95
CA LEU A 94 -11.45 -4.16 -3.00
C LEU A 94 -12.74 -3.59 -3.60
N PRO A 95 -13.77 -3.34 -2.78
CA PRO A 95 -15.03 -2.79 -3.25
C PRO A 95 -14.85 -1.37 -3.84
N PRO A 96 -15.71 -0.95 -4.77
CA PRO A 96 -15.77 0.45 -5.18
C PRO A 96 -15.98 1.36 -3.97
N ARG A 97 -15.21 2.44 -3.87
CA ARG A 97 -15.37 3.46 -2.82
C ARG A 97 -16.76 4.11 -2.85
N PRO A 98 -17.31 4.54 -1.71
CA PRO A 98 -18.44 5.47 -1.73
C PRO A 98 -18.06 6.77 -2.46
N VAL A 99 -19.01 7.40 -3.15
CA VAL A 99 -18.73 8.58 -4.01
C VAL A 99 -18.15 9.77 -3.25
N ASP A 100 -18.56 9.93 -1.99
CA ASP A 100 -18.11 10.98 -1.07
C ASP A 100 -16.71 10.72 -0.49
N VAL A 101 -16.23 9.48 -0.54
CA VAL A 101 -14.91 9.11 0.02
C VAL A 101 -13.84 9.42 -1.01
N PRO A 102 -12.76 10.15 -0.66
CA PRO A 102 -11.72 10.48 -1.61
C PRO A 102 -10.94 9.24 -2.05
N ASN A 103 -10.25 9.36 -3.19
CA ASN A 103 -9.28 8.35 -3.65
C ASN A 103 -7.83 8.86 -3.72
N LEU A 104 -7.61 10.09 -3.22
CA LEU A 104 -6.35 10.84 -3.28
C LEU A 104 -5.69 10.89 -4.67
N TYR A 105 -6.48 10.71 -5.74
CA TYR A 105 -6.00 10.72 -7.12
C TYR A 105 -6.73 11.81 -7.90
N ILE A 106 -6.00 12.78 -8.44
CA ILE A 106 -6.56 13.74 -9.42
C ILE A 106 -5.83 13.58 -10.75
N THR A 107 -4.54 13.88 -10.77
CA THR A 107 -3.68 13.78 -11.95
C THR A 107 -2.56 12.73 -11.82
N GLY A 108 -2.42 12.09 -10.65
CA GLY A 108 -1.36 11.10 -10.39
C GLY A 108 -0.24 11.49 -9.42
N PRO A 109 0.24 12.75 -9.29
CA PRO A 109 1.48 13.08 -8.57
C PRO A 109 1.57 12.54 -7.14
N PHE A 110 0.50 12.62 -6.35
CA PHE A 110 0.52 12.06 -5.00
C PHE A 110 0.73 10.54 -5.01
N HIS A 111 -0.05 9.79 -5.80
CA HIS A 111 0.11 8.34 -5.95
C HIS A 111 1.49 7.98 -6.49
N GLU A 112 1.95 8.71 -7.50
CA GLU A 112 3.28 8.56 -8.10
C GLU A 112 4.40 8.92 -7.14
N SER A 113 4.15 9.64 -6.05
CA SER A 113 5.15 9.95 -5.03
C SER A 113 5.32 8.84 -3.98
N ILE A 114 4.34 7.94 -3.82
CA ILE A 114 4.40 6.86 -2.83
C ILE A 114 5.54 5.91 -3.20
N ARG A 115 6.43 5.61 -2.28
CA ARG A 115 7.59 4.72 -2.49
C ARG A 115 7.73 3.80 -1.29
N ALA A 116 7.96 2.52 -1.57
CA ALA A 116 8.38 1.57 -0.55
C ALA A 116 9.90 1.41 -0.59
N SER A 117 10.51 1.25 0.58
CA SER A 117 11.93 1.01 0.74
C SER A 117 12.18 0.11 1.94
N VAL A 118 13.18 -0.77 1.83
CA VAL A 118 13.62 -1.61 2.94
C VAL A 118 14.94 -1.07 3.47
N ALA A 119 15.00 -0.78 4.76
CA ALA A 119 16.20 -0.32 5.44
C ALA A 119 16.36 -1.06 6.76
N GLY A 120 17.43 -1.85 6.87
CA GLY A 120 17.59 -2.74 8.02
C GLY A 120 16.40 -3.69 8.15
N ASP A 121 15.85 -3.82 9.35
CA ASP A 121 14.71 -4.67 9.68
C ASP A 121 13.34 -4.05 9.34
N THR A 122 13.31 -2.88 8.68
CA THR A 122 12.10 -2.08 8.52
C THR A 122 11.73 -1.89 7.04
N LEU A 123 10.45 -2.13 6.72
CA LEU A 123 9.80 -1.68 5.49
C LEU A 123 9.16 -0.31 5.77
N SER A 124 9.59 0.72 5.04
CA SER A 124 9.00 2.06 5.10
C SER A 124 8.28 2.38 3.79
N ILE A 125 7.12 3.02 3.89
CA ILE A 125 6.35 3.51 2.75
C ILE A 125 6.10 5.00 2.97
N ASP A 126 6.63 5.83 2.08
CA ASP A 126 6.67 7.29 2.23
C ASP A 126 6.33 7.99 0.93
N THR A 127 6.00 9.29 1.01
CA THR A 127 5.88 10.16 -0.17
C THR A 127 7.22 10.80 -0.50
N VAL A 128 7.71 10.64 -1.72
CA VAL A 128 9.01 11.16 -2.17
C VAL A 128 8.84 12.00 -3.43
N GLY A 129 9.41 13.21 -3.42
CA GLY A 129 9.52 14.08 -4.60
C GLY A 129 8.27 14.90 -4.96
N PHE A 130 7.16 14.74 -4.25
CA PHE A 130 5.97 15.58 -4.39
C PHE A 130 5.83 16.53 -3.20
N VAL A 131 5.86 17.83 -3.47
CA VAL A 131 5.94 18.88 -2.44
C VAL A 131 4.75 18.88 -1.49
N ASP A 132 3.55 18.59 -1.98
CA ASP A 132 2.33 18.55 -1.15
C ASP A 132 2.09 17.17 -0.49
N GLY A 133 2.96 16.19 -0.74
CA GLY A 133 2.85 14.84 -0.18
C GLY A 133 2.71 14.83 1.34
N PRO A 134 3.62 15.51 2.09
CA PRO A 134 3.52 15.62 3.54
C PRO A 134 2.23 16.27 4.05
N ASP A 135 1.66 17.21 3.30
CA ASP A 135 0.44 17.91 3.69
C ASP A 135 -0.79 17.03 3.52
N ILE A 136 -0.82 16.20 2.46
CA ILE A 136 -1.85 15.17 2.28
C ILE A 136 -1.76 14.13 3.39
N VAL A 137 -0.56 13.64 3.70
CA VAL A 137 -0.35 12.68 4.82
C VAL A 137 -0.80 13.29 6.14
N ARG A 138 -0.50 14.56 6.41
CA ARG A 138 -0.95 15.23 7.63
C ARG A 138 -2.47 15.35 7.72
N LYS A 139 -3.14 15.58 6.59
CA LYS A 139 -4.60 15.73 6.53
C LYS A 139 -5.34 14.41 6.77
N TYR A 140 -4.89 13.33 6.13
CA TYR A 140 -5.59 12.04 6.17
C TYR A 140 -4.99 11.05 7.19
N GLY A 141 -3.86 11.39 7.82
CA GLY A 141 -3.15 10.55 8.77
C GLY A 141 -2.08 9.68 8.11
N ASN A 142 -1.13 9.19 8.93
CA ASN A 142 -0.04 8.32 8.46
C ASN A 142 -0.53 6.95 7.97
N ASP A 143 -1.70 6.53 8.42
CA ASP A 143 -2.26 5.21 8.11
C ASP A 143 -2.56 5.05 6.62
N ILE A 144 -2.68 6.14 5.86
CA ILE A 144 -2.83 6.10 4.40
C ILE A 144 -1.60 5.50 3.69
N LEU A 145 -0.44 5.47 4.35
CA LEU A 145 0.79 4.89 3.82
C LEU A 145 1.05 3.47 4.37
N MET A 146 0.19 2.96 5.24
CA MET A 146 0.30 1.58 5.73
C MET A 146 -0.37 0.59 4.76
N LEU A 147 0.16 -0.63 4.72
CA LEU A 147 -0.47 -1.74 4.01
C LEU A 147 -1.70 -2.22 4.78
N GLY A 148 -2.88 -2.12 4.17
CA GLY A 148 -4.13 -2.68 4.65
C GLY A 148 -4.12 -4.20 4.70
N LYS A 149 -5.17 -4.76 5.30
CA LYS A 149 -5.28 -6.22 5.50
C LYS A 149 -5.11 -7.02 4.21
N ASP A 150 -5.83 -6.65 3.15
CA ASP A 150 -5.77 -7.36 1.86
C ASP A 150 -4.40 -7.19 1.18
N ALA A 151 -3.78 -6.01 1.32
CA ALA A 151 -2.43 -5.77 0.83
C ALA A 151 -1.39 -6.62 1.57
N ARG A 152 -1.48 -6.74 2.90
CA ARG A 152 -0.61 -7.61 3.70
C ARG A 152 -0.79 -9.08 3.32
N GLU A 153 -2.03 -9.53 3.13
CA GLU A 153 -2.32 -10.89 2.67
C GLU A 153 -1.71 -11.15 1.28
N TYR A 154 -1.85 -10.21 0.36
CA TYR A 154 -1.22 -10.28 -0.96
C TYR A 154 0.30 -10.40 -0.85
N VAL A 155 0.95 -9.55 -0.05
CA VAL A 155 2.40 -9.61 0.17
C VAL A 155 2.84 -10.98 0.69
N VAL A 156 2.11 -11.55 1.64
CA VAL A 156 2.43 -12.87 2.20
C VAL A 156 2.28 -13.97 1.15
N LEU A 157 1.12 -14.06 0.50
CA LEU A 157 0.77 -15.19 -0.36
C LEU A 157 1.43 -15.12 -1.74
N GLN A 158 1.53 -13.92 -2.31
CA GLN A 158 1.98 -13.73 -3.69
C GLN A 158 3.47 -13.39 -3.78
N LEU A 159 4.04 -12.75 -2.76
CA LEU A 159 5.45 -12.34 -2.78
C LEU A 159 6.30 -13.23 -1.89
N LEU A 160 6.06 -13.19 -0.57
CA LEU A 160 6.91 -13.86 0.42
C LEU A 160 6.86 -15.38 0.28
N GLU A 161 5.68 -16.00 0.18
CA GLU A 161 5.58 -17.46 0.13
C GLU A 161 6.34 -18.07 -1.07
N PRO A 162 6.15 -17.61 -2.32
CA PRO A 162 6.93 -18.10 -3.46
C PRO A 162 8.43 -17.85 -3.31
N PHE A 163 8.82 -16.70 -2.74
CA PHE A 163 10.21 -16.33 -2.52
C PHE A 163 10.88 -17.25 -1.49
N LEU A 164 10.23 -17.44 -0.35
CA LEU A 164 10.70 -18.30 0.74
C LEU A 164 10.75 -19.76 0.33
N LYS A 165 9.81 -20.25 -0.49
CA LYS A 165 9.89 -21.60 -1.09
C LYS A 165 11.16 -21.79 -1.92
N ARG A 166 11.61 -20.77 -2.66
CA ARG A 166 12.88 -20.82 -3.40
C ARG A 166 14.08 -20.79 -2.45
N PHE A 167 14.06 -19.91 -1.45
CA PHE A 167 15.11 -19.82 -0.44
C PHE A 167 15.29 -21.14 0.32
N PHE A 168 14.20 -21.78 0.78
CA PHE A 168 14.27 -23.07 1.48
C PHE A 168 14.90 -24.16 0.61
N LYS A 169 14.57 -24.21 -0.68
CA LYS A 169 15.22 -25.13 -1.63
C LYS A 169 16.72 -24.87 -1.76
N GLN A 170 17.15 -23.61 -1.80
CA GLN A 170 18.57 -23.23 -1.83
C GLN A 170 19.32 -23.61 -0.53
N CYS A 171 18.62 -23.60 0.60
CA CYS A 171 19.15 -24.12 1.87
C CYS A 171 19.28 -25.65 1.89
N GLY A 172 18.63 -26.36 0.96
CA GLY A 172 18.66 -27.82 0.85
C GLY A 172 17.41 -28.51 1.40
N TYR A 173 16.36 -27.75 1.73
CA TYR A 173 15.05 -28.29 2.07
C TYR A 173 14.39 -28.89 0.81
N LYS A 174 13.93 -30.14 0.91
CA LYS A 174 13.35 -30.91 -0.19
C LYS A 174 11.91 -31.26 0.08
#